data_AF-A0A3A1NZ57-F1
#
_entry.id   AF-A0A3A1NZ57-F1
#
_cell.length_a   1.000
_cell.length_b   1.000
_cell.length_c   1.000
_cell.angle_alpha   90.00
_cell.angle_beta   90.00
_cell.angle_gamma   90.00
#
_symmetry.space_group_name_H-M   'P 1'
#
loop_
_entity.id
_entity.type
_entity.pdbx_description
1 polymer ?
#
loop_
_entity_poly.entity_id
_entity_poly.type
_entity_poly.pdbx_seq_one_letter_code
_entity_poly.pdbx_strand_id
1 'polypeptide(L)'
;MPRHLFPAERRADRWTLALRAHDARAHGASQREVAEALFGVAPVRREWDAASDHLRSKIRRLLRLGTGMTAGGWRTLLAPASIGAAAAKDGEEKTGAPREG
;
A
#
# COMPACT_ATOMS: atom_id res chain seq x y z
N MET A 1 -1.02 26.68 -22.10
CA MET A 1 -1.87 25.83 -21.24
C MET A 1 -1.18 25.61 -19.90
N PRO A 2 -1.85 25.79 -18.75
CA PRO A 2 -1.22 25.60 -17.43
C PRO A 2 -0.95 24.10 -17.20
N ARG A 3 0.24 23.75 -16.68
CA ARG A 3 0.73 22.36 -16.55
C ARG A 3 0.24 21.60 -15.30
N HIS A 4 -0.66 22.19 -14.53
CA HIS A 4 -1.20 21.65 -13.28
C HIS A 4 -2.38 22.52 -12.87
N LEU A 5 -3.57 21.91 -12.81
CA LEU A 5 -4.81 22.57 -12.38
C LEU A 5 -5.05 22.41 -10.88
N PHE A 6 -4.30 21.54 -10.21
CA PHE A 6 -4.42 21.25 -8.79
C PHE A 6 -3.04 20.98 -8.16
N PRO A 7 -2.86 21.27 -6.86
CA PRO A 7 -1.66 20.90 -6.13
C PRO A 7 -1.40 19.39 -6.18
N ALA A 8 -0.12 18.99 -6.22
CA ALA A 8 0.23 17.57 -6.17
C ALA A 8 -0.24 16.96 -4.84
N GLU A 9 -1.14 15.97 -4.92
CA GLU A 9 -1.56 15.19 -3.76
C GLU A 9 -0.36 14.39 -3.25
N ARG A 10 0.15 14.74 -2.06
CA ARG A 10 1.39 14.12 -1.50
C ARG A 10 1.25 12.62 -1.33
N ARG A 11 0.02 12.11 -1.19
CA ARG A 11 -0.26 10.67 -1.08
C ARG A 11 -0.19 9.95 -2.43
N ALA A 12 -0.26 10.65 -3.56
CA ALA A 12 -0.25 10.08 -4.90
C ALA A 12 1.06 9.34 -5.21
N ASP A 13 2.19 9.82 -4.72
CA ASP A 13 3.48 9.12 -4.87
C ASP A 13 3.44 7.74 -4.21
N ARG A 14 2.85 7.66 -3.02
CA ARG A 14 2.70 6.40 -2.29
C ARG A 14 1.72 5.45 -2.99
N TRP A 15 0.64 5.97 -3.55
CA TRP A 15 -0.30 5.15 -4.34
C TRP A 15 0.34 4.61 -5.61
N THR A 16 1.11 5.44 -6.30
CA THR A 16 1.88 5.04 -7.49
C THR A 16 2.84 3.90 -7.15
N LEU A 17 3.58 4.02 -6.05
CA LEU A 17 4.47 2.95 -5.57
C LEU A 17 3.71 1.67 -5.22
N ALA A 18 2.55 1.78 -4.58
CA ALA A 18 1.74 0.63 -4.19
C ALA A 18 1.17 -0.12 -5.41
N LEU A 19 0.70 0.62 -6.42
CA LEU A 19 0.22 0.03 -7.68
C LEU A 19 1.35 -0.65 -8.44
N ARG A 20 2.49 0.01 -8.62
CA ARG A 20 3.67 -0.61 -9.26
C ARG A 20 4.15 -1.86 -8.51
N ALA A 21 4.10 -1.85 -7.17
CA ALA A 21 4.44 -3.02 -6.36
C ALA A 21 3.46 -4.18 -6.59
N HIS A 22 2.16 -3.88 -6.65
CA HIS A 22 1.12 -4.85 -6.95
C HIS A 22 1.30 -5.46 -8.34
N ASP A 23 1.53 -4.63 -9.35
CA ASP A 23 1.72 -5.09 -10.72
C ASP A 23 2.94 -6.02 -10.82
N ALA A 24 4.08 -5.63 -10.24
CA ALA A 24 5.25 -6.49 -10.19
C ALA A 24 4.95 -7.83 -9.48
N ARG A 25 4.17 -7.81 -8.38
CA ARG A 25 3.80 -9.04 -7.67
C ARG A 25 2.84 -9.91 -8.47
N ALA A 26 1.93 -9.32 -9.24
CA ALA A 26 1.03 -10.03 -10.16
C ALA A 26 1.81 -10.75 -11.29
N HIS A 27 2.98 -10.23 -11.66
CA HIS A 27 3.93 -10.87 -12.59
C HIS A 27 4.88 -11.86 -11.91
N GLY A 28 4.63 -12.25 -10.66
CA GLY A 28 5.42 -13.26 -9.94
C GLY A 28 6.66 -12.75 -9.22
N ALA A 29 6.97 -11.44 -9.27
CA ALA A 29 8.15 -10.89 -8.62
C ALA A 29 8.13 -11.12 -7.09
N SER A 30 9.27 -11.51 -6.54
CA SER A 30 9.51 -11.60 -5.10
C SER A 30 9.51 -10.22 -4.43
N GLN A 31 9.37 -10.16 -3.10
CA GLN A 31 9.42 -8.87 -2.37
C GLN A 31 10.74 -8.12 -2.60
N ARG A 32 11.84 -8.86 -2.82
CA ARG A 32 13.15 -8.30 -3.10
C ARG A 32 13.19 -7.67 -4.49
N GLU A 33 12.76 -8.40 -5.51
CA GLU A 33 12.69 -7.88 -6.89
C GLU A 33 11.75 -6.67 -7.00
N VAL A 34 10.63 -6.68 -6.27
CA VAL A 34 9.75 -5.51 -6.13
C VAL A 34 10.51 -4.33 -5.53
N ALA A 35 11.28 -4.55 -4.46
CA ALA A 35 12.08 -3.47 -3.86
C ALA A 35 13.14 -2.94 -4.81
N GLU A 36 13.86 -3.82 -5.50
CA GLU A 36 14.91 -3.47 -6.46
C GLU A 36 14.35 -2.69 -7.64
N ALA A 37 13.16 -3.03 -8.14
CA ALA A 37 12.48 -2.30 -9.20
C ALA A 37 11.99 -0.90 -8.78
N LEU A 38 11.63 -0.71 -7.50
CA LEU A 38 11.09 0.56 -6.98
C LEU A 38 12.17 1.51 -6.47
N PHE A 39 13.21 0.99 -5.84
CA PHE A 39 14.23 1.78 -5.14
C PHE A 39 15.65 1.61 -5.71
N GLY A 40 15.84 0.69 -6.65
CA GLY A 40 17.13 0.37 -7.26
C GLY A 40 17.87 -0.78 -6.56
N VAL A 41 18.70 -1.51 -7.32
CA VAL A 41 19.39 -2.71 -6.83
C VAL A 41 20.43 -2.39 -5.75
N ALA A 42 21.26 -1.37 -5.95
CA ALA A 42 22.35 -1.04 -5.02
C ALA A 42 21.87 -0.69 -3.60
N PRO A 43 20.90 0.23 -3.38
CA PRO A 43 20.42 0.54 -2.04
C PRO A 43 19.65 -0.64 -1.42
N VAL A 44 18.89 -1.40 -2.22
CA VAL A 44 18.16 -2.56 -1.72
C VAL A 44 19.12 -3.65 -1.27
N ARG A 45 20.15 -3.98 -2.04
CA ARG A 45 21.15 -4.99 -1.63
C ARG A 45 21.83 -4.65 -0.30
N ARG A 46 22.09 -3.37 -0.04
CA ARG A 46 22.68 -2.91 1.23
C ARG A 46 21.72 -3.06 2.41
N GLU A 47 20.44 -2.72 2.20
CA GLU A 47 19.44 -2.68 3.27
C GLU A 47 18.70 -4.01 3.47
N TRP A 48 18.64 -4.87 2.45
CA TRP A 48 17.86 -6.11 2.46
C TRP A 48 18.37 -7.10 3.50
N ASP A 49 19.68 -7.11 3.74
CA ASP A 49 20.36 -7.97 4.73
C ASP A 49 20.75 -7.18 5.99
N ALA A 50 20.32 -5.92 6.11
CA ALA A 50 20.53 -5.14 7.33
C ALA A 50 19.72 -5.73 8.49
N ALA A 51 20.18 -5.50 9.72
CA ALA A 51 19.46 -5.92 10.93
C ALA A 51 18.06 -5.26 11.07
N SER A 52 17.82 -4.18 10.33
CA SER A 52 16.55 -3.45 10.29
C SER A 52 15.56 -4.09 9.31
N ASP A 53 14.39 -4.51 9.81
CA ASP A 53 13.28 -4.97 8.96
C ASP A 53 12.53 -3.82 8.25
N HIS A 54 13.07 -2.60 8.27
CA HIS A 54 12.36 -1.41 7.78
C HIS A 54 12.00 -1.51 6.30
N LEU A 55 12.94 -1.91 5.44
CA LEU A 55 12.69 -2.02 4.00
C LEU A 55 11.65 -3.10 3.68
N ARG A 56 11.80 -4.30 4.25
CA ARG A 56 10.84 -5.40 4.06
C ARG A 56 9.46 -5.03 4.59
N SER A 57 9.38 -4.40 5.76
CA SER A 57 8.14 -3.85 6.32
C SER A 57 7.50 -2.80 5.41
N LYS A 58 8.29 -1.90 4.82
CA LYS A 58 7.81 -0.90 3.85
C LYS A 58 7.22 -1.57 2.62
N ILE A 59 7.90 -2.57 2.06
CA ILE A 59 7.42 -3.33 0.90
C ILE A 59 6.12 -4.07 1.22
N ARG A 60 6.05 -4.78 2.36
CA ARG A 60 4.82 -5.46 2.80
C ARG A 60 3.64 -4.50 2.90
N ARG A 61 3.85 -3.28 3.40
CA ARG A 61 2.81 -2.24 3.47
C ARG A 61 2.39 -1.72 2.10
N LEU A 62 3.33 -1.56 1.16
CA LEU A 62 3.02 -1.16 -0.21
C LEU A 62 2.21 -2.23 -0.95
N LEU A 63 2.60 -3.51 -0.81
CA LEU A 63 1.87 -4.63 -1.40
C LEU A 63 0.44 -4.72 -0.86
N ARG A 64 0.26 -4.63 0.46
CA ARG A 64 -1.08 -4.62 1.09
C ARG A 64 -1.94 -3.45 0.60
N LEU A 65 -1.35 -2.26 0.49
CA LEU A 65 -2.03 -1.08 -0.03
C LEU A 65 -2.44 -1.28 -1.50
N GLY A 66 -1.54 -1.81 -2.34
CA GLY A 66 -1.80 -2.09 -3.75
C GLY A 66 -2.94 -3.08 -3.93
N THR A 67 -2.92 -4.20 -3.20
CA THR A 67 -4.03 -5.18 -3.20
C THR A 67 -5.35 -4.55 -2.76
N GLY A 68 -5.36 -3.74 -1.70
CA GLY A 68 -6.57 -3.06 -1.25
C GLY A 68 -7.10 -2.07 -2.29
N MET A 69 -6.20 -1.38 -2.99
CA MET A 69 -6.58 -0.48 -4.08
C MET A 69 -7.19 -1.24 -5.25
N THR A 70 -6.57 -2.33 -5.73
CA THR A 70 -7.08 -3.11 -6.87
C THR A 70 -8.36 -3.88 -6.56
N ALA A 71 -8.60 -4.24 -5.29
CA ALA A 71 -9.86 -4.83 -4.81
C ALA A 71 -11.05 -3.84 -4.71
N GLY A 72 -10.92 -2.62 -5.25
CA GLY A 72 -12.00 -1.62 -5.27
C GLY A 72 -11.75 -0.43 -4.34
N GLY A 73 -10.68 -0.44 -3.53
CA GLY A 73 -10.32 0.66 -2.65
C GLY A 73 -10.00 1.98 -3.37
N TRP A 74 -9.67 1.94 -4.67
CA TRP A 74 -9.50 3.12 -5.50
C TRP A 74 -10.74 4.04 -5.55
N ARG A 75 -11.95 3.50 -5.32
CA ARG A 75 -13.19 4.29 -5.31
C ARG A 75 -13.18 5.36 -4.22
N THR A 76 -12.45 5.14 -3.13
CA THR A 76 -12.27 6.13 -2.06
C THR A 76 -11.50 7.37 -2.51
N LEU A 77 -10.73 7.28 -3.60
CA LEU A 77 -9.99 8.42 -4.18
C LEU A 77 -10.89 9.32 -5.03
N LEU A 78 -12.00 8.78 -5.53
CA LEU A 78 -12.98 9.50 -6.33
C LEU A 78 -14.16 10.01 -5.52
N ALA A 79 -14.32 9.49 -4.30
CA ALA A 79 -15.35 9.97 -3.40
C ALA A 79 -15.01 11.41 -3.00
N PRO A 80 -15.96 12.36 -3.08
CA PRO A 80 -15.74 13.71 -2.55
C PRO A 80 -15.28 13.57 -1.10
N ALA A 81 -14.37 14.44 -0.66
CA ALA A 81 -13.61 14.33 0.60
C ALA A 81 -14.46 14.15 1.89
N SER A 82 -15.80 14.18 1.79
CA SER A 82 -16.78 13.91 2.83
C SER A 82 -17.27 12.45 2.96
N ILE A 83 -17.02 11.53 2.02
CA ILE A 83 -17.54 10.14 2.12
C ILE A 83 -16.53 9.17 2.76
N GLY A 84 -15.23 9.52 2.77
CA GLY A 84 -14.16 8.65 3.30
C GLY A 84 -14.10 8.51 4.83
N ALA A 85 -14.81 9.34 5.59
CA ALA A 85 -14.85 9.25 7.05
C ALA A 85 -15.89 8.24 7.57
N ALA A 86 -16.92 7.90 6.77
CA ALA A 86 -18.01 7.03 7.20
C ALA A 86 -17.70 5.53 7.05
N ALA A 87 -16.87 5.13 6.07
CA ALA A 87 -16.59 3.72 5.79
C ALA A 87 -15.57 3.07 6.76
N ALA A 88 -15.00 3.83 7.70
CA ALA A 88 -14.08 3.30 8.72
C ALA A 88 -14.80 2.80 10.00
N LYS A 89 -16.14 2.77 10.00
CA LYS A 89 -16.97 2.43 11.16
C LYS A 89 -17.72 1.09 11.05
N ASP A 90 -17.42 0.25 10.07
CA ASP A 90 -18.07 -1.07 9.92
C ASP A 90 -17.04 -2.18 10.02
N GLY A 91 -16.49 -2.39 11.21
CA GLY A 91 -15.48 -3.41 11.46
C GLY A 91 -15.27 -3.78 12.92
N GLU A 92 -16.24 -3.47 13.78
CA GLU A 92 -16.21 -3.89 15.18
C GLU A 92 -17.61 -4.36 15.60
N GLU A 93 -17.87 -5.66 15.44
CA GLU A 93 -18.80 -6.36 16.33
C GLU A 93 -18.43 -7.85 16.52
N LYS A 94 -17.98 -8.11 17.74
CA LYS A 94 -17.99 -9.33 18.55
C LYS A 94 -18.55 -10.62 17.94
N THR A 95 -17.74 -11.67 18.03
CA THR A 95 -18.17 -12.98 18.53
C THR A 95 -17.02 -13.45 19.41
N GLY A 96 -17.12 -13.45 20.74
CA GLY A 96 -18.09 -14.26 21.48
C GLY A 96 -17.35 -15.52 21.93
N ALA A 97 -16.59 -15.41 23.02
CA ALA A 97 -15.99 -16.56 23.68
C ALA A 97 -17.09 -17.43 24.31
N PRO A 98 -16.97 -18.77 24.30
CA PRO A 98 -17.61 -19.60 25.31
C PRO A 98 -16.59 -19.92 26.42
N ARG A 99 -16.98 -19.58 27.65
CA ARG A 99 -16.48 -20.26 28.86
C ARG A 99 -17.16 -21.61 28.91
N GLU A 100 -16.41 -22.69 29.15
CA GLU A 100 -16.85 -23.78 30.03
C GLU A 100 -15.65 -24.36 30.78
N GLY A 101 -15.87 -24.55 32.07
CA GLY A 101 -14.99 -24.95 33.15
C GLY A 101 -15.79 -24.80 34.43
#